data_AF-A0A212LXB2-F1
#
_entry.id   AF-A0A212LXB2-F1
#
_cell.length_a   1.000
_cell.length_b   1.000
_cell.length_c   1.000
_cell.angle_alpha   90.00
_cell.angle_beta   90.00
_cell.angle_gamma   90.00
#
_symmetry.space_group_name_H-M   'P 1'
#
loop_
_entity.id
_entity.type
_entity.pdbx_description
1 polymer ?
#
loop_
_entity_poly.entity_id
_entity_poly.type
_entity_poly.pdbx_seq_one_letter_code
_entity_poly.pdbx_strand_id
1 'polypeptide(L)'
;MNEIVCMGCHNYLSDNLTACPGCGGELIFMGDNKNVIDHLQPNCLIHRYEGSDLLEPAVILKETKANCKVATKLKEYAKPLTISKNKVYSFDQKTLGAIQALRNERTATMHRYDQLIHAHWQNLKQYEP
;
A
#
# COMPACT_ATOMS: atom_id res chain seq x y z
N MET A 1 14.12 -8.39 -3.34
CA MET A 1 13.12 -9.28 -2.71
C MET A 1 12.08 -9.58 -3.77
N ASN A 2 12.05 -10.81 -4.27
CA ASN A 2 11.03 -11.25 -5.21
C ASN A 2 9.87 -11.80 -4.37
N GLU A 3 8.91 -10.94 -4.07
CA GLU A 3 7.69 -11.36 -3.37
C GLU A 3 6.78 -12.06 -4.37
N ILE A 4 6.50 -13.34 -4.12
CA ILE A 4 5.59 -14.17 -4.91
C ILE A 4 4.26 -14.32 -4.18
N VAL A 5 3.17 -14.54 -4.91
CA VAL A 5 1.84 -14.75 -4.32
C VAL A 5 1.34 -16.17 -4.62
N CYS A 6 0.92 -16.90 -3.59
CA CYS A 6 0.34 -18.24 -3.78
C CYS A 6 -0.98 -18.17 -4.54
N MET A 7 -1.16 -18.92 -5.64
CA MET A 7 -2.44 -18.93 -6.37
C MET A 7 -3.60 -19.54 -5.55
N GLY A 8 -3.32 -20.42 -4.60
CA GLY A 8 -4.35 -21.06 -3.79
C GLY A 8 -4.99 -20.12 -2.76
N CYS A 9 -4.17 -19.41 -1.97
CA CYS A 9 -4.68 -18.56 -0.88
C CYS A 9 -4.40 -17.07 -1.05
N HIS A 10 -3.59 -16.69 -2.05
CA HIS A 10 -3.19 -15.33 -2.36
C HIS A 10 -2.41 -14.59 -1.26
N ASN A 11 -1.73 -15.34 -0.39
CA ASN A 11 -0.77 -14.75 0.53
C ASN A 11 0.51 -14.35 -0.20
N TYR A 12 1.10 -13.23 0.21
CA TYR A 12 2.46 -12.85 -0.16
C TYR A 12 3.47 -13.73 0.56
N LEU A 13 4.45 -14.20 -0.18
CA LEU A 13 5.45 -15.16 0.22
C LEU A 13 6.82 -14.68 -0.18
N SER A 14 7.83 -15.07 0.59
CA SER A 14 9.21 -15.05 0.12
C SER A 14 9.42 -16.14 -0.92
N ASP A 15 10.31 -15.88 -1.86
CA ASP A 15 10.76 -16.82 -2.91
C ASP A 15 11.50 -18.05 -2.37
N ASN A 16 11.88 -18.05 -1.09
CA ASN A 16 12.64 -19.13 -0.46
C ASN A 16 11.77 -20.20 0.24
N LEU A 17 10.45 -20.19 0.06
CA LEU A 17 9.54 -21.16 0.70
C LEU A 17 9.26 -22.34 -0.23
N THR A 18 9.22 -23.55 0.32
CA THR A 18 8.82 -24.78 -0.39
C THR A 18 7.32 -25.06 -0.31
N ALA A 19 6.63 -24.52 0.69
CA ALA A 19 5.20 -24.65 0.87
C ALA A 19 4.59 -23.33 1.37
N CYS A 20 3.34 -23.07 1.00
CA CYS A 20 2.62 -21.90 1.43
C CYS A 20 2.22 -22.05 2.92
N PRO A 21 2.68 -21.18 3.84
CA PRO A 21 2.26 -21.19 5.23
C PRO A 21 0.76 -20.88 5.41
N GLY A 22 0.09 -20.35 4.39
CA GLY A 22 -1.34 -20.03 4.42
C GLY A 22 -2.24 -21.24 4.17
N CYS A 23 -2.02 -21.96 3.06
CA CYS A 23 -2.86 -23.10 2.68
C CYS A 23 -2.17 -24.46 2.81
N GLY A 24 -0.89 -24.51 3.17
CA GLY A 24 -0.10 -25.75 3.25
C GLY A 24 0.26 -26.37 1.88
N GLY A 25 -0.17 -25.77 0.77
CA GLY A 25 0.14 -26.26 -0.57
C GLY A 25 1.62 -26.09 -0.92
N GLU A 26 2.20 -27.08 -1.56
CA GLU A 26 3.55 -27.02 -2.14
C GLU A 26 3.66 -25.84 -3.12
N LEU A 27 4.79 -25.15 -3.16
CA LEU A 27 5.02 -24.02 -4.06
C LEU A 27 5.81 -24.48 -5.28
N ILE A 28 5.15 -24.44 -6.43
CA ILE A 28 5.71 -24.80 -7.72
C ILE A 28 5.99 -23.50 -8.48
N PHE A 29 7.26 -23.20 -8.68
CA PHE A 29 7.72 -21.92 -9.23
C PHE A 29 7.82 -21.91 -10.77
N MET A 30 7.95 -23.08 -11.39
CA MET A 30 8.18 -23.22 -12.84
C MET A 30 7.43 -24.41 -13.44
N GLY A 31 7.29 -24.39 -14.77
CA GLY A 31 6.58 -25.42 -15.54
C GLY A 31 5.06 -25.21 -15.58
N ASP A 32 4.36 -26.12 -16.24
CA ASP A 32 2.92 -26.01 -16.50
C ASP A 32 2.07 -26.04 -15.22
N ASN A 33 2.60 -26.66 -14.15
CA ASN A 33 1.95 -26.76 -12.84
C ASN A 33 2.32 -25.61 -11.90
N LYS A 34 2.94 -24.55 -12.39
CA LYS A 34 3.30 -23.38 -11.59
C LYS A 34 2.09 -22.87 -10.83
N ASN A 35 2.24 -22.68 -9.52
CA ASN A 35 1.14 -22.29 -8.62
C ASN A 35 1.41 -21.00 -7.83
N VAL A 36 2.33 -20.17 -8.33
CA VAL A 36 2.72 -18.88 -7.78
C VAL A 36 2.57 -17.77 -8.82
N ILE A 37 2.27 -16.57 -8.34
CA ILE A 37 2.15 -15.33 -9.13
C ILE A 37 3.36 -14.47 -8.83
N ASP A 38 4.27 -14.35 -9.78
CA ASP A 38 5.55 -13.63 -9.60
C ASP A 38 5.39 -12.13 -9.81
N HIS A 39 4.35 -11.72 -10.53
CA HIS A 39 4.10 -10.35 -10.91
C HIS A 39 2.63 -10.00 -10.72
N LEU A 40 2.39 -9.15 -9.71
CA LEU A 40 1.11 -8.49 -9.49
C LEU A 40 1.25 -7.02 -9.87
N GLN A 41 0.64 -6.66 -10.99
CA GLN A 41 0.49 -5.27 -11.40
C GLN A 41 -0.75 -4.68 -10.73
N PRO A 42 -0.62 -3.51 -10.07
CA PRO A 42 -1.77 -2.82 -9.50
C PRO A 42 -2.86 -2.57 -10.54
N ASN A 43 -4.10 -2.89 -10.19
CA ASN A 43 -5.28 -2.61 -11.02
C ASN A 43 -6.36 -1.80 -10.27
N CYS A 44 -6.18 -1.60 -8.96
CA CYS A 44 -7.01 -0.71 -8.18
C CYS A 44 -6.19 0.14 -7.19
N LEU A 45 -6.86 1.12 -6.60
CA LEU A 45 -6.41 1.92 -5.47
C LEU A 45 -7.38 1.73 -4.32
N ILE A 46 -6.84 1.65 -3.11
CA ILE A 46 -7.60 1.62 -1.87
C ILE A 46 -7.02 2.63 -0.89
N HIS A 47 -7.79 3.07 0.09
CA HIS A 47 -7.20 3.81 1.20
C HIS A 47 -6.28 2.89 2.00
N ARG A 48 -5.07 3.37 2.31
CA ARG A 48 -4.10 2.63 3.11
C ARG A 48 -4.65 2.32 4.51
N TYR A 49 -5.36 3.27 5.10
CA TYR A 49 -6.11 3.08 6.36
C TYR A 49 -7.50 3.71 6.22
N GLU A 50 -8.46 3.21 6.99
CA GLU A 50 -9.80 3.82 7.04
C GLU A 50 -9.69 5.29 7.50
N GLY A 51 -10.29 6.20 6.74
CA GLY A 51 -10.21 7.65 7.00
C GLY A 51 -8.88 8.32 6.64
N SER A 52 -7.88 7.57 6.14
CA SER A 52 -6.64 8.15 5.64
C SER A 52 -6.83 8.73 4.25
N ASP A 53 -6.17 9.84 3.97
CA ASP A 53 -6.08 10.37 2.60
C ASP A 53 -5.12 9.55 1.73
N LEU A 54 -4.24 8.74 2.33
CA LEU A 54 -3.25 7.93 1.63
C LEU A 54 -3.92 6.82 0.80
N LEU A 55 -3.60 6.78 -0.49
CA LEU A 55 -4.01 5.73 -1.41
C LEU A 55 -2.86 4.75 -1.63
N GLU A 56 -3.18 3.48 -1.62
CA GLU A 56 -2.26 2.37 -1.86
C GLU A 56 -2.64 1.63 -3.16
N PRO A 57 -1.67 1.40 -4.07
CA PRO A 57 -1.83 0.49 -5.19
C PRO A 57 -2.12 -0.94 -4.72
N ALA A 58 -3.17 -1.53 -5.26
CA ALA A 58 -3.60 -2.88 -4.91
C ALA A 58 -4.02 -3.68 -6.14
N VAL A 59 -4.18 -4.99 -5.95
CA VAL A 59 -4.70 -5.91 -6.96
C VAL A 59 -5.98 -6.56 -6.48
N ILE A 60 -7.05 -6.43 -7.28
CA ILE A 60 -8.29 -7.17 -7.09
C ILE A 60 -8.02 -8.65 -7.39
N LEU A 61 -8.25 -9.50 -6.40
CA LEU A 61 -8.13 -10.95 -6.51
C LEU A 61 -9.47 -11.64 -6.77
N LYS A 62 -10.54 -11.11 -6.14
CA LYS A 62 -11.89 -11.66 -6.27
C LYS A 62 -12.92 -10.56 -6.06
N GLU A 63 -13.95 -10.57 -6.89
CA GLU A 63 -15.11 -9.70 -6.72
C GLU A 63 -16.34 -10.46 -6.26
N THR A 64 -17.14 -9.82 -5.42
CA THR A 64 -18.48 -10.27 -5.04
C THR A 64 -19.49 -9.16 -5.35
N LYS A 65 -20.76 -9.37 -4.98
CA LYS A 65 -21.81 -8.35 -5.21
C LYS A 65 -21.52 -7.03 -4.49
N ALA A 66 -20.97 -7.07 -3.28
CA ALA A 66 -20.76 -5.89 -2.44
C ALA A 66 -19.28 -5.57 -2.16
N ASN A 67 -18.40 -6.58 -2.18
CA ASN A 67 -17.02 -6.45 -1.74
C ASN A 67 -16.02 -6.95 -2.79
N CYS A 68 -14.79 -6.44 -2.70
CA CYS A 68 -13.62 -6.96 -3.38
C CYS A 68 -12.64 -7.53 -2.35
N LYS A 69 -12.04 -8.66 -2.69
CA LYS A 69 -10.84 -9.16 -2.01
C LYS A 69 -9.63 -8.59 -2.74
N VAL A 70 -8.82 -7.79 -2.05
CA VAL A 70 -7.70 -7.05 -2.63
C VAL A 70 -6.39 -7.39 -1.92
N ALA A 71 -5.31 -7.45 -2.68
CA ALA A 71 -3.97 -7.67 -2.18
C ALA A 71 -3.13 -6.40 -2.34
N THR A 72 -2.34 -6.05 -1.32
CA THR A 72 -1.40 -4.92 -1.33
C THR A 72 0.02 -5.42 -1.10
N LYS A 73 1.04 -4.66 -1.51
CA LYS A 73 2.45 -4.98 -1.22
C LYS A 73 2.91 -4.45 0.15
N LEU A 74 2.01 -3.88 0.95
CA LEU A 74 2.37 -3.34 2.24
C LEU A 74 2.63 -4.49 3.23
N LYS A 75 3.77 -4.43 3.92
CA LYS A 75 4.17 -5.42 4.93
C LYS A 75 3.17 -5.56 6.08
N GLU A 76 2.47 -4.47 6.42
CA GLU A 76 1.40 -4.47 7.43
C GLU A 76 0.17 -5.29 7.01
N TYR A 77 0.02 -5.57 5.71
CA TYR A 77 -1.06 -6.37 5.14
C TYR A 77 -0.53 -7.68 4.54
N ALA A 78 -0.08 -8.57 5.43
CA ALA A 78 0.41 -9.90 5.04
C ALA A 78 -0.67 -10.81 4.40
N LYS A 79 -1.95 -10.44 4.51
CA LYS A 79 -3.09 -11.16 3.95
C LYS A 79 -3.97 -10.21 3.12
N PRO A 80 -4.64 -10.72 2.07
CA PRO A 80 -5.60 -9.92 1.33
C PRO A 80 -6.73 -9.37 2.21
N LEU A 81 -7.11 -8.13 1.93
CA LEU A 81 -8.16 -7.40 2.60
C LEU A 81 -9.51 -7.62 1.90
N THR A 82 -10.60 -7.60 2.66
CA THR A 82 -11.95 -7.52 2.10
C THR A 82 -12.45 -6.09 2.26
N ILE A 83 -12.71 -5.42 1.14
CA ILE A 83 -13.08 -4.01 1.10
C ILE A 83 -14.37 -3.84 0.30
N SER A 84 -15.24 -2.95 0.75
CA SER A 84 -16.47 -2.61 0.03
C SER A 84 -16.15 -1.99 -1.34
N LYS A 85 -16.92 -2.36 -2.37
CA LYS A 85 -16.70 -1.90 -3.75
C LYS A 85 -16.68 -0.38 -3.89
N ASN A 86 -17.45 0.34 -3.08
CA ASN A 86 -17.48 1.81 -3.07
C ASN A 86 -16.20 2.47 -2.52
N LYS A 87 -15.28 1.69 -1.94
CA LYS A 87 -13.97 2.14 -1.42
C LYS A 87 -12.80 1.62 -2.27
N VAL A 88 -13.09 1.01 -3.40
CA VAL A 88 -12.10 0.54 -4.37
C VAL A 88 -12.18 1.44 -5.59
N TYR A 89 -11.07 2.10 -5.90
CA TYR A 89 -10.97 3.01 -7.02
C TYR A 89 -10.17 2.36 -8.16
N SER A 90 -10.44 2.74 -9.39
CA SER A 90 -9.63 2.30 -10.53
C SER A 90 -8.20 2.81 -10.39
N PHE A 91 -7.23 1.97 -10.77
CA PHE A 91 -5.84 2.39 -10.76
C PHE A 91 -5.55 3.39 -11.89
N ASP A 92 -5.07 4.57 -11.51
CA ASP A 92 -4.53 5.58 -12.42
C ASP A 92 -3.22 6.15 -11.85
N GLN A 93 -2.11 5.75 -12.48
CA GLN A 93 -0.77 6.16 -12.07
C GLN A 93 -0.57 7.67 -12.15
N LYS A 94 -1.20 8.36 -13.12
CA LYS A 94 -1.05 9.81 -13.29
C LYS A 94 -1.70 10.54 -12.13
N THR A 95 -2.94 10.17 -11.80
CA THR A 95 -3.68 10.77 -10.68
C THR A 95 -3.00 10.45 -9.35
N LEU A 96 -2.58 9.21 -9.12
CA LEU A 96 -1.86 8.83 -7.90
C LEU A 96 -0.56 9.64 -7.74
N GLY A 97 0.24 9.75 -8.80
CA GLY A 97 1.48 10.50 -8.80
C GLY A 97 1.27 12.00 -8.52
N ALA A 98 0.23 12.60 -9.11
CA ALA A 98 -0.13 13.99 -8.85
C ALA A 98 -0.50 14.22 -7.37
N ILE A 99 -1.32 13.33 -6.79
CA ILE A 99 -1.69 13.41 -5.36
C ILE A 99 -0.44 13.29 -4.47
N GLN A 100 0.47 12.36 -4.78
CA GLN A 100 1.71 12.18 -4.02
C GLN A 100 2.64 13.41 -4.12
N ALA A 101 2.75 14.02 -5.30
CA ALA A 101 3.53 15.24 -5.49
C ALA A 101 3.00 16.39 -4.63
N LEU A 102 1.68 16.63 -4.64
CA LEU A 102 1.04 17.67 -3.82
C LEU A 102 1.23 17.42 -2.33
N ARG A 103 1.23 16.17 -1.87
CA ARG A 103 1.54 15.84 -0.47
C ARG A 103 2.98 16.18 -0.10
N ASN A 104 3.93 15.83 -0.95
CA ASN A 104 5.34 16.13 -0.71
C ASN A 104 5.57 17.64 -0.65
N GLU A 105 4.93 18.40 -1.54
CA GLU A 105 4.96 19.86 -1.53
C GLU A 105 4.35 20.45 -0.25
N ARG A 106 3.19 19.94 0.19
CA ARG A 106 2.56 20.33 1.45
C ARG A 106 3.51 20.10 2.63
N THR A 107 4.09 18.90 2.74
CA THR A 107 5.01 18.55 3.83
C THR A 107 6.24 19.46 3.84
N ALA A 108 6.86 19.68 2.67
CA ALA A 108 8.03 20.57 2.55
C ALA A 108 7.68 22.01 2.95
N THR A 109 6.51 22.49 2.54
CA THR A 109 6.02 23.84 2.85
C THR A 109 5.76 24.01 4.34
N MET A 110 5.09 23.05 4.97
CA MET A 110 4.86 23.05 6.42
C MET A 110 6.18 23.07 7.19
N HIS A 111 7.11 22.18 6.84
CA HIS A 111 8.42 22.13 7.48
C HIS A 111 9.19 23.45 7.35
N ARG A 112 9.11 24.11 6.19
CA ARG A 112 9.70 25.43 5.99
C ARG A 112 9.06 26.49 6.91
N TYR A 113 7.74 26.48 7.04
CA TYR A 113 7.05 27.39 7.97
C TYR A 113 7.43 27.13 9.42
N ASP A 114 7.53 25.88 9.85
CA ASP A 114 7.96 25.52 11.20
C ASP A 114 9.37 26.04 11.50
N GLN A 115 10.29 25.94 10.53
CA GLN A 115 11.64 26.50 10.66
C GLN A 115 11.65 28.03 10.81
N LEU A 116 10.85 28.73 10.00
CA LEU A 116 10.75 30.20 10.07
C LEU A 116 10.15 30.66 11.41
N ILE A 117 9.08 30.00 11.85
CA ILE A 117 8.45 30.26 13.15
C ILE A 117 9.46 30.04 14.28
N HIS A 118 10.20 28.93 14.25
CA HIS A 118 11.21 28.63 15.25
C HIS A 118 12.32 29.70 15.29
N ALA A 119 12.80 30.16 14.14
CA ALA A 119 13.79 31.24 14.06
C ALA A 119 13.27 32.54 14.68
N HIS A 120 11.98 32.87 14.50
CA HIS A 120 11.38 34.03 15.15
C HIS A 120 11.27 33.86 16.67
N TRP A 121 10.87 32.68 17.16
CA TRP A 121 10.79 32.40 18.59
C TRP A 121 12.14 32.58 19.31
N GLN A 122 13.25 32.21 18.68
CA GLN A 122 14.59 32.38 19.24
C GLN A 122 14.97 33.86 19.48
N ASN A 123 14.31 34.81 18.82
CA ASN A 123 14.56 36.24 18.98
C ASN A 123 13.71 36.89 20.09
N LEU A 124 12.77 36.16 20.69
CA LEU A 124 11.96 36.67 21.78
C LEU A 124 12.81 36.77 23.05
N LYS A 125 12.83 37.95 23.66
CA LYS A 125 13.47 38.17 24.96
C LYS A 125 12.48 37.85 26.07
N GLN A 126 12.99 37.29 27.17
CA GLN A 126 12.19 37.10 28.37
C GLN A 126 11.74 38.46 28.91
N TYR A 127 10.47 38.56 29.28
CA TYR A 127 9.95 39.75 29.93
C TYR A 127 10.53 39.85 31.35
N GLU A 128 11.24 40.94 31.63
CA GLU A 128 11.70 41.28 32.98
C GLU A 128 10.80 42.41 33.53
N PRO A 129 10.00 42.13 34.59
CA PRO A 129 9.06 43.08 35.17
C PRO A 129 9.72 44.21 35.97
#